data_AF-D0GIB9-F1
#
_entry.id   AF-D0GIB9-F1
#
_cell.length_a   1.000
_cell.length_b   1.000
_cell.length_c   1.000
_cell.angle_alpha   90.00
_cell.angle_beta   90.00
_cell.angle_gamma   90.00
#
_symmetry.space_group_name_H-M   'P 1'
#
loop_
_entity.id
_entity.type
_entity.pdbx_description
1 polymer ?
#
loop_
_entity_poly.entity_id
_entity_poly.type
_entity_poly.pdbx_seq_one_letter_code
_entity_poly.pdbx_strand_id
1 'polypeptide(L)'
;MMKRMVMIIMSIIMLSSCYYADQVFGDIRNENFNSLGRKKNGGGAYKDDKYKSGVYEAIKDVAKRPLNNKVQYEGITLVLPQNTSMNQEAGNIVDLKTGYGLPIGFTSYDGCSEVFYYKKIRGDLYYRLTYNEMIPGVEEIAQKIIRVNGFTKTCNK
;
A
#
# COMPACT_ATOMS: atom_id res chain seq x y z
N MET A 1 7.28 36.10 40.57
CA MET A 1 7.83 34.75 40.28
C MET A 1 6.74 33.71 40.00
N MET A 2 5.67 33.67 40.81
CA MET A 2 4.53 32.74 40.65
C MET A 2 3.85 32.79 39.27
N LYS A 3 3.63 34.00 38.70
CA LYS A 3 3.06 34.17 37.35
C LYS A 3 3.92 33.59 36.22
N ARG A 4 5.26 33.58 36.37
CA ARG A 4 6.18 32.97 35.40
C ARG A 4 6.16 31.43 35.49
N MET A 5 6.08 30.88 36.71
CA MET A 5 5.96 29.43 36.93
C MET A 5 4.65 28.87 36.37
N VAL A 6 3.51 29.55 36.59
CA VAL A 6 2.21 29.12 36.05
C VAL A 6 2.18 29.16 34.51
N MET A 7 2.79 30.17 33.89
CA MET A 7 2.90 30.21 32.42
C MET A 7 3.71 29.03 31.87
N ILE A 8 4.84 28.68 32.51
CA ILE A 8 5.68 27.56 32.09
C ILE A 8 4.92 26.23 32.24
N ILE A 9 4.23 26.02 33.36
CA ILE A 9 3.42 24.80 33.58
C ILE A 9 2.29 24.68 32.54
N MET A 10 1.57 25.77 32.26
CA MET A 10 0.54 25.77 31.21
C MET A 10 1.12 25.52 29.82
N SER A 11 2.33 26.02 29.54
CA SER A 11 3.04 25.75 28.27
C SER A 11 3.40 24.27 28.13
N ILE A 12 3.89 23.65 29.20
CA ILE A 12 4.26 22.22 29.23
C ILE A 12 3.03 21.32 29.06
N ILE A 13 1.87 21.70 29.64
CA ILE A 13 0.62 20.94 29.50
C ILE A 13 0.07 21.04 28.06
N MET A 14 0.22 22.18 27.38
CA MET A 14 -0.17 22.33 25.96
C MET A 14 0.78 21.56 25.01
N LEU A 15 2.07 21.48 25.34
CA LEU A 15 3.04 20.71 24.55
C LEU A 15 2.82 19.20 24.68
N SER A 16 2.44 18.72 25.87
CA SER A 16 2.13 17.31 26.07
C SER A 16 0.81 16.89 25.44
N SER A 17 -0.22 17.75 25.44
CA SER A 17 -1.51 17.41 24.80
C SER A 17 -1.42 17.21 23.29
N CYS A 18 -0.58 17.98 22.59
CA CYS A 18 -0.32 17.77 21.16
C CYS A 18 0.38 16.43 20.89
N TYR A 19 1.36 16.06 21.73
CA TYR A 19 2.06 14.78 21.62
C TYR A 19 1.11 13.58 21.80
N TYR A 20 0.23 13.64 22.81
CA TYR A 20 -0.79 12.61 23.02
C TYR A 20 -1.80 12.53 21.87
N ALA A 21 -2.19 13.68 21.30
CA ALA A 21 -3.10 13.71 20.16
C ALA A 21 -2.48 13.02 18.94
N ASP A 22 -1.24 13.36 18.57
CA ASP A 22 -0.54 12.76 17.43
C ASP A 22 -0.37 11.24 17.58
N GLN A 23 -0.07 10.75 18.79
CA GLN A 23 0.02 9.33 19.07
C GLN A 23 -1.32 8.62 18.87
N VAL A 24 -2.39 9.16 19.47
CA VAL A 24 -3.75 8.58 19.35
C VAL A 24 -4.23 8.59 17.90
N PHE A 25 -4.01 9.69 17.16
CA PHE A 25 -4.36 9.76 15.75
C PHE A 25 -3.50 8.81 14.89
N GLY A 26 -2.23 8.62 15.24
CA GLY A 26 -1.33 7.65 14.62
C GLY A 26 -1.81 6.22 14.80
N ASP A 27 -2.18 5.84 16.03
CA ASP A 27 -2.67 4.51 16.37
C ASP A 27 -4.01 4.20 15.67
N ILE A 28 -4.96 5.14 15.70
CA ILE A 28 -6.24 5.02 14.98
C ILE A 28 -6.02 4.88 13.48
N ARG A 29 -5.08 5.65 12.90
CA ARG A 29 -4.75 5.56 11.47
C ARG A 29 -4.17 4.18 11.13
N ASN A 30 -3.29 3.65 11.98
CA ASN A 30 -2.68 2.34 11.78
C ASN A 30 -3.71 1.20 11.92
N GLU A 31 -4.62 1.27 12.89
CA GLU A 31 -5.72 0.31 13.03
C GLU A 31 -6.65 0.33 11.81
N ASN A 32 -7.00 1.52 11.32
CA ASN A 32 -7.81 1.67 10.11
C ASN A 32 -7.09 1.12 8.87
N PHE A 33 -5.81 1.39 8.71
CA PHE A 33 -5.04 0.83 7.59
C PHE A 33 -4.99 -0.71 7.65
N ASN A 34 -4.79 -1.27 8.84
CA ASN A 34 -4.83 -2.71 9.07
C ASN A 34 -6.23 -3.30 8.84
N SER A 35 -7.30 -2.58 9.20
CA SER A 35 -8.68 -3.03 9.00
C SER A 35 -9.07 -3.01 7.52
N LEU A 36 -8.71 -1.94 6.79
CA LEU A 36 -8.91 -1.83 5.34
C LEU A 36 -8.15 -2.92 4.58
N GLY A 37 -6.89 -3.16 4.96
CA GLY A 37 -6.07 -4.22 4.37
C GLY A 37 -6.65 -5.62 4.57
N ARG A 38 -7.42 -5.87 5.63
CA ARG A 38 -8.03 -7.19 5.94
C ARG A 38 -9.43 -7.39 5.35
N LYS A 39 -10.06 -6.37 4.78
CA LYS A 39 -11.32 -6.54 4.03
C LYS A 39 -11.11 -7.50 2.86
N LYS A 40 -12.18 -8.11 2.34
CA LYS A 40 -12.12 -9.06 1.21
C LYS A 40 -11.31 -8.52 0.02
N ASN A 41 -11.47 -7.24 -0.31
CA ASN A 41 -10.78 -6.55 -1.40
C ASN A 41 -9.44 -5.90 -1.00
N GLY A 42 -8.99 -6.09 0.24
CA GLY A 42 -7.72 -5.58 0.75
C GLY A 42 -6.56 -6.55 0.49
N GLY A 43 -5.34 -6.02 0.32
CA GLY A 43 -4.17 -6.85 0.01
C GLY A 43 -3.75 -7.80 1.15
N GLY A 44 -4.24 -7.57 2.37
CA GLY A 44 -4.08 -8.44 3.53
C GLY A 44 -5.20 -9.47 3.73
N ALA A 45 -6.17 -9.57 2.81
CA ALA A 45 -7.31 -10.49 2.92
C ALA A 45 -6.86 -11.95 3.15
N TYR A 46 -5.70 -12.35 2.64
CA TYR A 46 -5.16 -13.70 2.81
C TYR A 46 -4.85 -14.08 4.28
N LYS A 47 -4.76 -13.08 5.17
CA LYS A 47 -4.53 -13.28 6.61
C LYS A 47 -5.80 -13.65 7.36
N ASP A 48 -6.97 -13.48 6.75
CA ASP A 48 -8.27 -13.88 7.28
C ASP A 48 -8.63 -15.25 6.74
N ASP A 49 -8.84 -16.23 7.62
CA ASP A 49 -9.15 -17.61 7.24
C ASP A 49 -10.38 -17.72 6.33
N LYS A 50 -11.36 -16.80 6.47
CA LYS A 50 -12.55 -16.74 5.62
C LYS A 50 -12.21 -16.45 4.16
N TYR A 51 -11.17 -15.66 3.91
CA TYR A 51 -10.82 -15.19 2.57
C TYR A 51 -9.59 -15.89 2.00
N LYS A 52 -8.73 -16.45 2.85
CA LYS A 52 -7.44 -17.06 2.50
C LYS A 52 -7.52 -17.99 1.28
N SER A 53 -8.38 -19.00 1.31
CA SER A 53 -8.50 -19.94 0.18
C SER A 53 -8.90 -19.23 -1.12
N GLY A 54 -9.85 -18.29 -1.05
CA GLY A 54 -10.31 -17.53 -2.22
C GLY A 54 -9.24 -16.61 -2.78
N VAL A 55 -8.43 -15.98 -1.92
CA VAL A 55 -7.29 -15.15 -2.34
C VAL A 55 -6.24 -15.99 -3.06
N TYR A 56 -5.91 -17.19 -2.55
CA TYR A 56 -4.92 -18.07 -3.19
C TYR A 56 -5.39 -18.57 -4.56
N GLU A 57 -6.66 -18.91 -4.71
CA GLU A 57 -7.23 -19.27 -6.01
C GLU A 57 -7.26 -18.08 -6.98
N ALA A 58 -7.60 -16.88 -6.49
CA ALA A 58 -7.53 -15.66 -7.29
C ALA A 58 -6.10 -15.37 -7.78
N ILE A 59 -5.08 -15.54 -6.93
CA ILE A 59 -3.67 -15.37 -7.32
C ILE A 59 -3.30 -16.36 -8.43
N LYS A 60 -3.63 -17.65 -8.30
CA LYS A 60 -3.33 -18.67 -9.30
C LYS A 60 -3.99 -18.37 -10.66
N ASP A 61 -5.22 -17.88 -10.65
CA ASP A 61 -5.95 -17.51 -11.86
C ASP A 61 -5.36 -16.24 -12.48
N VAL A 62 -5.16 -15.17 -11.69
CA VAL A 62 -4.59 -13.89 -12.15
C VAL A 62 -3.19 -14.05 -12.72
N ALA A 63 -2.35 -14.92 -12.14
CA ALA A 63 -0.99 -15.20 -12.63
C ALA A 63 -0.97 -15.66 -14.10
N LYS A 64 -2.03 -16.32 -14.57
CA LYS A 64 -2.16 -16.85 -15.93
C LYS A 64 -2.76 -15.86 -16.92
N ARG A 65 -3.30 -14.72 -16.46
CA ARG A 65 -3.99 -13.76 -17.30
C ARG A 65 -3.01 -12.89 -18.10
N PRO A 66 -3.42 -12.40 -19.29
CA PRO A 66 -2.60 -11.46 -20.05
C PRO A 66 -2.47 -10.12 -19.32
N LEU A 67 -1.32 -9.46 -19.47
CA LEU A 67 -1.06 -8.08 -19.00
C LEU A 67 -1.51 -7.06 -20.05
N ASN A 68 -2.79 -6.72 -20.08
CA ASN A 68 -3.35 -5.81 -21.07
C ASN A 68 -4.35 -4.79 -20.49
N ASN A 69 -4.53 -4.77 -19.18
CA ASN A 69 -5.50 -3.90 -18.52
C ASN A 69 -4.84 -2.60 -18.05
N LYS A 70 -5.19 -1.47 -18.67
CA LYS A 70 -4.66 -0.15 -18.29
C LYS A 70 -5.56 0.49 -17.25
N VAL A 71 -5.01 0.79 -16.08
CA VAL A 71 -5.72 1.38 -14.94
C VAL A 71 -5.08 2.72 -14.57
N GLN A 72 -5.90 3.75 -14.36
CA GLN A 72 -5.44 5.02 -13.78
C GLN A 72 -5.45 4.92 -12.26
N TYR A 73 -4.33 5.28 -11.63
CA TYR A 73 -4.17 5.27 -10.18
C TYR A 73 -3.35 6.49 -9.78
N GLU A 74 -3.96 7.40 -9.00
CA GLU A 74 -3.29 8.60 -8.46
C GLU A 74 -2.44 9.38 -9.49
N GLY A 75 -2.95 9.51 -10.73
CA GLY A 75 -2.30 10.29 -11.80
C GLY A 75 -1.29 9.52 -12.65
N ILE A 76 -1.12 8.21 -12.43
CA ILE A 76 -0.31 7.34 -13.30
C ILE A 76 -1.16 6.27 -13.97
N THR A 77 -0.71 5.81 -15.13
CA THR A 77 -1.28 4.65 -15.81
C THR A 77 -0.46 3.40 -15.50
N LEU A 78 -1.11 2.38 -14.95
CA LEU A 78 -0.53 1.06 -14.68
C LEU A 78 -1.11 0.03 -15.64
N VAL A 79 -0.26 -0.83 -16.20
CA VAL A 79 -0.64 -2.04 -16.93
C VAL A 79 -0.68 -3.21 -15.96
N LEU A 80 -1.87 -3.75 -15.74
CA LEU A 80 -2.16 -4.85 -14.82
C LEU A 80 -2.68 -6.07 -15.58
N PRO A 81 -2.80 -7.24 -14.91
CA PRO A 81 -3.48 -8.39 -15.48
C PRO A 81 -4.94 -8.09 -15.85
N GLN A 82 -5.48 -8.84 -16.81
CA GLN A 82 -6.88 -8.70 -17.21
C GLN A 82 -7.85 -8.88 -16.03
N ASN A 83 -8.97 -8.14 -16.06
CA ASN A 83 -10.02 -8.19 -15.03
C ASN A 83 -9.49 -7.89 -13.61
N THR A 84 -8.60 -6.92 -13.49
CA THR A 84 -8.17 -6.39 -12.19
C THR A 84 -8.46 -4.90 -12.08
N SER A 85 -8.45 -4.37 -10.88
CA SER A 85 -8.51 -2.94 -10.62
C SER A 85 -7.56 -2.54 -9.49
N MET A 86 -7.40 -1.24 -9.30
CA MET A 86 -6.73 -0.69 -8.13
C MET A 86 -7.76 -0.37 -7.04
N ASN A 87 -7.50 -0.82 -5.83
CA ASN A 87 -8.21 -0.37 -4.63
C ASN A 87 -7.68 1.00 -4.22
N GLN A 88 -8.49 2.04 -4.38
CA GLN A 88 -8.10 3.43 -4.07
C GLN A 88 -7.90 3.68 -2.57
N GLU A 89 -8.56 2.91 -1.70
CA GLU A 89 -8.46 3.07 -0.25
C GLU A 89 -7.23 2.36 0.33
N ALA A 90 -6.97 1.13 -0.14
CA ALA A 90 -5.92 0.27 0.41
C ALA A 90 -4.65 0.16 -0.46
N GLY A 91 -4.67 0.73 -1.66
CA GLY A 91 -3.52 0.76 -2.57
C GLY A 91 -3.11 -0.59 -3.14
N ASN A 92 -3.99 -1.61 -3.13
CA ASN A 92 -3.69 -2.94 -3.65
C ASN A 92 -4.46 -3.29 -4.92
N ILE A 93 -4.00 -4.33 -5.62
CA ILE A 93 -4.73 -4.90 -6.76
C ILE A 93 -5.94 -5.69 -6.27
N VAL A 94 -7.07 -5.59 -6.98
CA VAL A 94 -8.27 -6.40 -6.75
C VAL A 94 -8.58 -7.20 -7.99
N ASP A 95 -8.86 -8.50 -7.83
CA ASP A 95 -9.43 -9.31 -8.90
C ASP A 95 -10.93 -9.03 -9.04
N LEU A 96 -11.35 -8.48 -10.17
CA LEU A 96 -12.74 -8.10 -10.43
C LEU A 96 -13.66 -9.32 -10.58
N LYS A 97 -13.12 -10.49 -10.94
CA LYS A 97 -13.91 -11.73 -11.09
C LYS A 97 -14.42 -12.25 -9.73
N THR A 98 -13.60 -12.13 -8.69
CA THR A 98 -13.88 -12.71 -7.37
C THR A 98 -14.11 -11.68 -6.27
N GLY A 99 -13.64 -10.45 -6.48
CA GLY A 99 -13.62 -9.36 -5.52
C GLY A 99 -12.51 -9.48 -4.47
N TYR A 100 -11.56 -10.40 -4.63
CA TYR A 100 -10.46 -10.58 -3.69
C TYR A 100 -9.30 -9.60 -3.94
N GLY A 101 -8.77 -9.03 -2.86
CA GLY A 101 -7.55 -8.25 -2.88
C GLY A 101 -6.33 -9.15 -2.98
N LEU A 102 -5.42 -8.82 -3.90
CA LEU A 102 -4.14 -9.48 -4.05
C LEU A 102 -3.10 -8.78 -3.16
N PRO A 103 -2.14 -9.53 -2.58
CA PRO A 103 -1.08 -9.00 -1.71
C PRO A 103 0.04 -8.31 -2.51
N ILE A 104 -0.35 -7.40 -3.41
CA ILE A 104 0.52 -6.54 -4.22
C ILE A 104 0.01 -5.12 -4.04
N GLY A 105 0.81 -4.28 -3.41
CA GLY A 105 0.49 -2.92 -3.02
C GLY A 105 1.33 -1.88 -3.76
N PHE A 106 0.74 -0.70 -3.90
CA PHE A 106 1.33 0.50 -4.45
C PHE A 106 1.17 1.62 -3.44
N THR A 107 2.22 2.39 -3.22
CA THR A 107 2.18 3.51 -2.29
C THR A 107 3.04 4.64 -2.81
N SER A 108 2.51 5.86 -2.77
CA SER A 108 3.31 7.07 -2.96
C SER A 108 4.38 7.15 -1.86
N TYR A 109 5.62 7.40 -2.25
CA TYR A 109 6.76 7.44 -1.33
C TYR A 109 7.68 8.59 -1.73
N ASP A 110 8.07 9.40 -0.74
CA ASP A 110 9.02 10.49 -0.92
C ASP A 110 10.43 9.95 -0.70
N GLY A 111 11.18 9.85 -1.79
CA GLY A 111 12.50 9.21 -1.84
C GLY A 111 12.50 7.82 -2.48
N CYS A 112 13.66 7.17 -2.41
CA CYS A 112 13.89 5.87 -3.04
C CYS A 112 14.97 5.10 -2.26
N SER A 113 14.91 3.77 -2.31
CA SER A 113 15.96 2.88 -1.79
C SER A 113 16.20 1.71 -2.74
N GLU A 114 17.29 0.98 -2.57
CA GLU A 114 17.60 -0.20 -3.40
C GLU A 114 16.88 -1.49 -2.95
N VAL A 115 16.02 -1.38 -1.92
CA VAL A 115 15.31 -2.52 -1.32
C VAL A 115 14.04 -2.85 -2.11
N PHE A 116 13.26 -1.82 -2.45
CA PHE A 116 11.96 -1.97 -3.10
C PHE A 116 12.00 -1.55 -4.57
N TYR A 117 10.90 -1.81 -5.28
CA TYR A 117 10.73 -1.40 -6.66
C TYR A 117 10.04 -0.05 -6.72
N TYR A 118 10.63 0.89 -7.44
CA TYR A 118 10.19 2.27 -7.54
C TYR A 118 9.95 2.71 -8.99
N LYS A 119 8.97 3.58 -9.19
CA LYS A 119 8.72 4.32 -10.44
C LYS A 119 8.66 5.81 -10.13
N LYS A 120 9.60 6.59 -10.68
CA LYS A 120 9.67 8.05 -10.48
C LYS A 120 8.49 8.73 -11.15
N ILE A 121 7.80 9.60 -10.41
CA ILE A 121 6.62 10.33 -10.90
C ILE A 121 6.99 11.79 -11.17
N ARG A 122 7.48 12.51 -10.16
CA ARG A 122 7.98 13.89 -10.30
C ARG A 122 8.89 14.26 -9.14
N GLY A 123 9.97 14.99 -9.39
CA GLY A 123 10.95 15.33 -8.34
C GLY A 123 11.38 14.08 -7.58
N ASP A 124 11.29 14.12 -6.25
CA ASP A 124 11.57 12.98 -5.36
C ASP A 124 10.35 12.12 -5.02
N LEU A 125 9.21 12.33 -5.69
CA LEU A 125 8.02 11.51 -5.52
C LEU A 125 8.08 10.27 -6.42
N TYR A 126 8.01 9.09 -5.80
CA TYR A 126 8.00 7.78 -6.45
C TYR A 126 6.74 6.99 -6.07
N TYR A 127 6.30 6.10 -6.96
CA TYR A 127 5.49 4.94 -6.52
C TYR A 127 6.39 3.81 -6.11
N ARG A 128 6.19 3.32 -4.89
CA ARG A 128 6.77 2.07 -4.39
C ARG A 128 5.80 0.92 -4.62
N LEU A 129 6.28 -0.16 -5.21
CA LEU A 129 5.57 -1.43 -5.30
C LEU A 129 6.08 -2.38 -4.21
N THR A 130 5.16 -2.93 -3.42
CA THR A 130 5.44 -3.95 -2.41
C THR A 130 4.61 -5.20 -2.67
N TYR A 131 5.16 -6.37 -2.37
CA TYR A 131 4.44 -7.64 -2.47
C TYR A 131 4.98 -8.64 -1.44
N ASN A 132 4.16 -9.63 -1.10
CA ASN A 132 4.58 -10.72 -0.22
C ASN A 132 5.07 -11.92 -1.04
N GLU A 133 6.39 -12.09 -1.12
CA GLU A 133 7.05 -13.18 -1.84
C GLU A 133 6.78 -14.58 -1.24
N MET A 134 6.40 -14.65 0.04
CA MET A 134 6.09 -15.92 0.71
C MET A 134 4.78 -16.57 0.22
N ILE A 135 3.97 -15.84 -0.56
CA ILE A 135 2.70 -16.34 -1.09
C ILE A 135 2.92 -16.84 -2.52
N PRO A 136 2.73 -18.14 -2.79
CA PRO A 136 2.97 -18.71 -4.11
C PRO A 136 2.20 -17.98 -5.23
N GLY A 137 2.89 -17.69 -6.32
CA GLY A 137 2.34 -17.01 -7.50
C GLY A 137 2.30 -15.48 -7.43
N VAL A 138 2.44 -14.88 -6.23
CA VAL A 138 2.42 -13.41 -6.08
C VAL A 138 3.64 -12.77 -6.73
N GLU A 139 4.82 -13.35 -6.53
CA GLU A 139 6.06 -12.87 -7.15
C GLU A 139 5.95 -12.87 -8.68
N GLU A 140 5.37 -13.92 -9.28
CA GLU A 140 5.20 -14.01 -10.74
C GLU A 140 4.35 -12.84 -11.27
N ILE A 141 3.24 -12.53 -10.60
CA ILE A 141 2.39 -11.39 -10.96
C ILE A 141 3.13 -10.07 -10.77
N ALA A 142 3.79 -9.89 -9.61
CA ALA A 142 4.51 -8.67 -9.29
C ALA A 142 5.63 -8.40 -10.31
N GLN A 143 6.43 -9.40 -10.67
CA GLN A 143 7.52 -9.28 -11.63
C GLN A 143 7.03 -8.95 -13.04
N LYS A 144 5.92 -9.55 -13.46
CA LYS A 144 5.23 -9.20 -14.72
C LYS A 144 4.86 -7.71 -14.73
N ILE A 145 4.23 -7.22 -13.66
CA ILE A 145 3.83 -5.81 -13.51
C ILE A 145 5.04 -4.88 -13.46
N ILE A 146 6.07 -5.23 -12.68
CA ILE A 146 7.31 -4.44 -12.54
C ILE A 146 7.93 -4.17 -13.91
N ARG A 147 8.10 -5.23 -14.71
CA ARG A 147 8.73 -5.15 -16.03
C ARG A 147 7.94 -4.27 -17.00
N VAL A 148 6.63 -4.53 -17.14
CA VAL A 148 5.81 -3.80 -18.13
C VAL A 148 5.60 -2.33 -17.76
N ASN A 149 5.63 -2.00 -16.46
CA ASN A 149 5.45 -0.63 -15.98
C ASN A 149 6.77 0.12 -15.73
N GLY A 150 7.92 -0.53 -15.91
CA GLY A 150 9.23 0.10 -15.73
C GLY A 150 9.54 0.48 -14.28
N PHE A 151 9.11 -0.35 -13.32
CA PHE A 151 9.58 -0.21 -11.94
C PHE A 151 11.02 -0.73 -11.83
N THR A 152 11.85 -0.08 -11.02
CA THR A 152 13.27 -0.44 -10.86
C THR A 152 13.68 -0.37 -9.40
N LYS A 153 14.71 -1.14 -9.01
CA LYS A 153 15.36 -0.99 -7.69
C LYS A 153 16.39 0.14 -7.67
N THR A 154 16.67 0.75 -8.81
CA THR A 154 17.68 1.81 -8.94
C THR A 154 17.05 3.16 -8.70
N CYS A 155 17.58 3.89 -7.73
CA CYS A 155 17.20 5.27 -7.48
C CYS A 155 17.95 6.18 -8.45
N ASN A 156 17.36 6.44 -9.60
CA ASN A 156 17.90 7.40 -10.55
C ASN A 156 17.68 8.82 -9.99
N LYS A 157 18.75 9.37 -9.40
CA LYS A 157 18.84 10.76 -8.92
C LYS A 157 18.50 11.73 -10.05
#